data_AF-A0A961ETT4-F1
#
_entry.id   AF-A0A961ETT4-F1
#
_cell.length_a   1.000
_cell.length_b   1.000
_cell.length_c   1.000
_cell.angle_alpha   90.00
_cell.angle_beta   90.00
_cell.angle_gamma   90.00
#
_symmetry.space_group_name_H-M   'P 1'
#
loop_
_entity.id
_entity.type
_entity.pdbx_description
1 polymer ?
#
loop_
_entity_poly.entity_id
_entity_poly.type
_entity_poly.pdbx_seq_one_letter_code
_entity_poly.pdbx_strand_id
1 'polypeptide(L)'
;MLFSQCAVFDRKNTILINAVEEHMVPETQPAKLFLALIYIPVGLVAGVGDAFVLHPLRMIPYAIDDTDDALWEFSDDTGYVTHAGSVVYRGLLSPVVFTGAWLFRSAFITDWDEETEEPESNAPFRQSLDNGDVDAIQRALSRCSKAKPSTPEILEALRKYEGEFLSEDSDHRFRSMAYEGSQCLLSRPADPAIVAYFRRILTTPTLLEVSELQGPTLQYYSDQNTTEAARALINAASNGQLSMETRTALIQRVLYMQKSARKVLFDALGSPEPSRSDGR
;
A
#
# COMPACT_ATOMS: atom_id res chain seq x y z
N MET A 1 25.15 15.41 -9.08
CA MET A 1 24.01 14.74 -9.74
C MET A 1 22.74 15.00 -8.92
N LEU A 2 22.16 16.20 -9.00
CA LEU A 2 20.92 16.56 -8.28
C LEU A 2 19.79 17.02 -9.24
N PHE A 3 20.08 17.15 -10.54
CA PHE A 3 19.12 17.62 -11.54
C PHE A 3 18.49 16.50 -12.38
N SER A 4 18.98 15.26 -12.28
CA SER A 4 18.47 14.11 -13.04
C SER A 4 17.28 13.41 -12.36
N GLN A 5 16.82 13.91 -11.21
CA GLN A 5 15.66 13.41 -10.45
C GLN A 5 14.66 14.53 -10.12
N CYS A 6 14.68 15.64 -10.86
CA CYS A 6 13.66 16.67 -10.70
C CYS A 6 12.40 16.26 -11.46
N ALA A 7 11.27 16.24 -10.77
CA ALA A 7 9.93 15.91 -11.28
C ALA A 7 9.56 16.67 -12.56
N VAL A 8 10.10 17.88 -12.69
CA VAL A 8 9.96 18.82 -13.81
C VAL A 8 10.47 18.27 -15.15
N PHE A 9 11.39 17.32 -15.16
CA PHE A 9 11.95 16.74 -16.39
C PHE A 9 11.35 15.38 -16.74
N ASP A 10 10.38 14.89 -15.98
CA ASP A 10 9.66 13.66 -16.33
C ASP A 10 8.61 13.96 -17.41
N ARG A 11 8.67 13.21 -18.51
CA ARG A 11 7.73 13.32 -19.65
C ARG A 11 6.30 12.98 -19.25
N LYS A 12 6.10 12.19 -18.19
CA LYS A 12 4.78 11.88 -17.62
C LYS A 12 4.13 13.12 -16.99
N ASN A 13 4.92 14.10 -16.56
CA ASN A 13 4.42 15.30 -15.88
C ASN A 13 4.15 16.49 -16.81
N THR A 14 4.35 16.33 -18.12
CA THR A 14 4.31 17.45 -19.08
C THR A 14 3.09 17.39 -20.00
N ILE A 15 1.91 17.71 -19.46
CA ILE A 15 0.63 17.62 -20.18
C ILE A 15 0.54 18.63 -21.32
N LEU A 16 0.96 19.89 -21.10
CA LEU A 16 0.96 20.87 -22.17
C LEU A 16 1.98 20.49 -23.24
N ILE A 17 3.13 19.92 -22.88
CA ILE A 17 4.07 19.41 -23.89
C ILE A 17 3.46 18.27 -24.69
N ASN A 18 2.81 17.30 -24.03
CA ASN A 18 2.16 16.17 -24.71
C ASN A 18 1.03 16.65 -25.65
N ALA A 19 0.22 17.64 -25.23
CA ALA A 19 -0.82 18.23 -26.07
C ALA A 19 -0.25 18.98 -27.28
N VAL A 20 0.89 19.67 -27.10
CA VAL A 20 1.61 20.36 -28.17
C VAL A 20 2.22 19.34 -29.15
N GLU A 21 2.81 18.25 -28.65
CA GLU A 21 3.33 17.13 -29.47
C GLU A 21 2.23 16.47 -30.31
N GLU A 22 1.05 16.26 -29.73
CA GLU A 22 -0.08 15.60 -30.39
C GLU A 22 -0.73 16.47 -31.48
N HIS A 23 -0.89 17.78 -31.23
CA HIS A 23 -1.71 18.63 -32.10
C HIS A 23 -0.90 19.52 -33.06
N MET A 24 0.40 19.76 -32.80
CA MET A 24 1.19 20.72 -33.59
C MET A 24 2.36 20.10 -34.37
N VAL A 25 2.69 18.82 -34.17
CA VAL A 25 3.81 18.19 -34.90
C VAL A 25 3.33 17.61 -36.24
N PRO A 26 3.68 18.23 -37.39
CA PRO A 26 3.28 17.70 -38.70
C PRO A 26 3.99 16.37 -39.00
N GLU A 27 3.31 15.43 -39.67
CA GLU A 27 3.87 14.10 -39.94
C GLU A 27 5.03 14.12 -40.95
N THR A 28 5.09 15.13 -41.82
CA THR A 28 6.08 15.21 -42.92
C THR A 28 7.38 15.91 -42.49
N GLN A 29 8.53 15.29 -42.78
CA GLN A 29 9.88 15.80 -42.43
C GLN A 29 10.17 17.26 -42.83
N PRO A 30 9.83 17.74 -44.05
CA PRO A 30 10.14 19.13 -44.42
C PRO A 30 9.30 20.14 -43.64
N ALA A 31 8.05 19.81 -43.30
CA ALA A 31 7.18 20.68 -42.50
C ALA A 31 7.68 20.82 -41.05
N LYS A 32 8.27 19.76 -40.49
CA LYS A 32 8.89 19.80 -39.14
C LYS A 32 10.00 20.85 -39.05
N LEU A 33 10.84 20.98 -40.08
CA LEU A 33 11.96 21.92 -40.06
C LEU A 33 11.49 23.39 -40.11
N PHE A 34 10.47 23.69 -40.92
CA PHE A 34 9.92 25.05 -41.02
C PHE A 34 9.12 25.45 -39.78
N LEU A 35 8.37 24.50 -39.19
CA LEU A 35 7.57 24.76 -38.00
C LEU A 35 8.36 24.68 -36.69
N ALA A 36 9.59 24.15 -36.70
CA ALA A 36 10.48 24.09 -35.53
C ALA A 36 10.68 25.47 -34.88
N LEU A 37 10.76 26.54 -35.67
CA LEU A 37 10.96 27.91 -35.15
C LEU A 37 9.78 28.42 -34.31
N ILE A 38 8.57 27.88 -34.53
CA ILE A 38 7.35 28.22 -33.80
C ILE A 38 7.10 27.20 -32.69
N TYR A 39 7.25 25.92 -33.02
CA TYR A 39 6.99 24.81 -32.11
C TYR A 39 7.96 24.78 -30.93
N ILE A 40 9.26 25.04 -31.13
CA ILE A 40 10.25 25.02 -30.04
C ILE A 40 9.92 26.06 -28.95
N PRO A 41 9.66 27.35 -29.28
CA PRO A 41 9.21 28.32 -28.28
C PRO A 41 7.89 27.94 -27.60
N VAL A 42 6.91 27.42 -28.34
CA VAL A 42 5.61 27.03 -27.78
C VAL A 42 5.76 25.84 -26.82
N GLY A 43 6.51 24.81 -27.21
CA GLY A 43 6.84 23.67 -26.35
C GLY A 43 7.63 24.07 -25.11
N LEU A 44 8.49 25.07 -25.19
CA LEU A 44 9.22 25.59 -24.03
C LEU A 44 8.29 26.32 -23.05
N VAL A 45 7.39 27.17 -23.55
CA VAL A 45 6.38 27.84 -22.70
C VAL A 45 5.44 26.82 -22.07
N ALA A 46 5.03 25.80 -22.82
CA ALA A 46 4.25 24.66 -22.33
C ALA A 46 4.98 23.92 -21.20
N GLY A 47 6.26 23.57 -21.39
CA GLY A 47 7.06 22.90 -20.37
C GLY A 47 7.27 23.72 -19.12
N VAL A 48 7.48 25.05 -19.25
CA VAL A 48 7.55 25.96 -18.10
C VAL A 48 6.20 26.02 -17.37
N GLY A 49 5.09 26.03 -18.11
CA GLY A 49 3.74 26.00 -17.54
C GLY A 49 3.47 24.71 -16.78
N ASP A 50 3.84 23.56 -17.35
CA ASP A 50 3.72 22.26 -16.68
C ASP A 50 4.54 22.23 -15.40
N ALA A 51 5.81 22.62 -15.49
CA ALA A 51 6.78 22.55 -14.39
C ALA A 51 6.43 23.45 -13.20
N PHE A 52 6.00 24.69 -13.46
CA PHE A 52 5.88 25.72 -12.42
C PHE A 52 4.44 26.05 -12.05
N VAL A 53 3.46 25.63 -12.85
CA VAL A 53 2.04 25.95 -12.61
C VAL A 53 1.23 24.68 -12.42
N LEU A 54 1.16 23.81 -13.42
CA LEU A 54 0.27 22.64 -13.34
C LEU A 54 0.76 21.59 -12.36
N HIS A 55 2.05 21.29 -12.38
CA HIS A 55 2.62 20.28 -11.50
C HIS A 55 2.47 20.69 -10.03
N PRO A 56 2.86 21.89 -9.58
CA PRO A 56 2.61 22.33 -8.21
C PRO A 56 1.11 22.35 -7.85
N LEU A 57 0.22 22.78 -8.74
CA LEU A 57 -1.22 22.77 -8.46
C LEU A 57 -1.75 21.36 -8.20
N ARG A 58 -1.25 20.35 -8.90
CA ARG A 58 -1.63 18.94 -8.70
C ARG A 58 -1.09 18.34 -7.41
N MET A 59 -0.03 18.92 -6.84
CA MET A 59 0.53 18.49 -5.56
C MET A 59 -0.29 18.91 -4.35
N ILE A 60 -1.26 19.82 -4.52
CA ILE A 60 -2.07 20.34 -3.41
C ILE A 60 -2.82 19.23 -2.65
N PRO A 61 -3.66 18.37 -3.27
CA PRO A 61 -4.39 17.32 -2.54
C PRO A 61 -3.45 16.41 -1.77
N TYR A 62 -2.37 15.98 -2.42
CA TYR A 62 -1.34 15.14 -1.81
C TYR A 62 -0.65 15.81 -0.63
N ALA A 63 -0.36 17.10 -0.69
CA ALA A 63 0.23 17.84 0.42
C ALA A 63 -0.77 18.05 1.57
N ILE A 64 -2.07 18.09 1.28
CA ILE A 64 -3.11 18.07 2.32
C ILE A 64 -3.07 16.74 3.06
N ASP A 65 -3.07 15.62 2.35
CA ASP A 65 -3.03 14.28 2.94
C ASP A 65 -1.78 14.09 3.80
N ASP A 66 -0.59 14.47 3.30
CA ASP A 66 0.65 14.41 4.10
C ASP A 66 0.59 15.27 5.37
N THR A 67 -0.10 16.40 5.30
CA THR A 67 -0.26 17.29 6.46
C THR A 67 -1.24 16.70 7.46
N ASP A 68 -2.28 16.02 6.99
CA ASP A 68 -3.26 15.31 7.81
C ASP A 68 -2.58 14.14 8.55
N ASP A 69 -1.84 13.31 7.81
CA ASP A 69 -1.09 12.19 8.40
C ASP A 69 -0.06 12.67 9.42
N ALA A 70 0.71 13.73 9.08
CA ALA A 70 1.78 14.20 9.96
C ALA A 70 1.29 14.92 11.23
N LEU A 71 0.17 15.64 11.17
CA LEU A 71 -0.28 16.50 12.27
C LEU A 71 -1.61 16.10 12.89
N TRP A 72 -2.49 15.42 12.16
CA TRP A 72 -3.88 15.19 12.55
C TRP A 72 -4.21 13.73 12.79
N GLU A 73 -3.39 12.79 12.31
CA GLU A 73 -3.54 11.38 12.68
C GLU A 73 -3.40 11.21 14.20
N PHE A 74 -4.43 10.61 14.80
CA PHE A 74 -4.51 10.35 16.23
C PHE A 74 -4.15 8.90 16.49
N SER A 75 -3.12 8.66 17.31
CA SER A 75 -2.97 7.34 17.91
C SER A 75 -3.94 7.21 19.08
N ASP A 76 -4.75 6.15 19.08
CA ASP A 76 -5.75 5.85 20.12
C ASP A 76 -5.15 5.70 21.53
N ASP A 77 -3.82 5.67 21.66
CA ASP A 77 -3.09 5.50 22.90
C ASP A 77 -2.90 6.79 23.72
N THR A 78 -3.14 7.97 23.15
CA THR A 78 -3.05 9.24 23.90
C THR A 78 -4.43 9.72 24.37
N GLY A 79 -4.57 10.11 25.63
CA GLY A 79 -5.88 10.46 26.20
C GLY A 79 -6.51 11.72 25.58
N TYR A 80 -7.85 11.79 25.57
CA TYR A 80 -8.67 12.88 25.00
C TYR A 80 -8.20 14.31 25.37
N VAL A 81 -7.73 14.53 26.60
CA VAL A 81 -7.28 15.85 27.07
C VAL A 81 -5.98 16.29 26.38
N THR A 82 -5.06 15.37 26.11
CA THR A 82 -3.82 15.63 25.38
C THR A 82 -4.11 15.95 23.92
N HIS A 83 -5.12 15.29 23.33
CA HIS A 83 -5.60 15.61 21.99
C HIS A 83 -6.18 17.02 21.92
N ALA A 84 -7.12 17.36 22.81
CA ALA A 84 -7.74 18.68 22.84
C ALA A 84 -6.72 19.82 23.04
N GLY A 85 -5.70 19.60 23.88
CA GLY A 85 -4.64 20.59 24.11
C GLY A 85 -3.68 20.79 22.93
N SER A 86 -3.51 19.80 22.06
CA SER A 86 -2.57 19.86 20.92
C SER A 86 -3.17 20.43 19.64
N VAL A 87 -4.51 20.53 19.55
CA VAL A 87 -5.23 21.08 18.38
C VAL A 87 -4.73 22.48 18.00
N VAL A 88 -4.50 23.37 18.98
CA VAL A 88 -4.06 24.75 18.71
C VAL A 88 -2.68 24.77 18.06
N TYR A 89 -1.75 23.96 18.57
CA TYR A 89 -0.39 23.88 18.01
C TYR A 89 -0.39 23.21 16.63
N ARG A 90 -1.18 22.15 16.44
CA ARG A 90 -1.34 21.47 15.15
C ARG A 90 -1.93 22.39 14.09
N GLY A 91 -2.95 23.17 14.43
CA GLY A 91 -3.52 24.19 13.54
C GLY A 91 -2.51 25.29 13.16
N LEU A 92 -1.66 25.71 14.10
CA LEU A 92 -0.59 26.68 13.81
C LEU A 92 0.52 26.10 12.93
N LEU A 93 0.83 24.81 13.06
CA LEU A 93 1.89 24.14 12.29
C LEU A 93 1.42 23.64 10.92
N SER A 94 0.11 23.43 10.73
CA SER A 94 -0.49 22.96 9.48
C SER A 94 -0.05 23.73 8.24
N PRO A 95 -0.07 25.08 8.18
CA PRO A 95 0.39 25.80 6.99
C PRO A 95 1.90 25.59 6.72
N VAL A 96 2.70 25.41 7.76
CA VAL A 96 4.16 25.19 7.64
C VAL A 96 4.44 23.81 7.08
N VAL A 97 3.80 22.78 7.63
CA VAL A 97 3.93 21.38 7.18
C VAL A 97 3.39 21.22 5.77
N PHE A 98 2.22 21.79 5.48
CA PHE A 98 1.64 21.81 4.14
C PHE A 98 2.59 22.43 3.11
N THR A 99 3.14 23.61 3.40
CA THR A 99 4.05 24.28 2.47
C THR A 99 5.31 23.45 2.24
N GLY A 100 5.84 22.82 3.29
CA GLY A 100 6.99 21.92 3.19
C GLY A 100 6.70 20.69 2.32
N ALA A 101 5.60 19.99 2.60
CA ALA A 101 5.16 18.82 1.85
C ALA A 101 4.89 19.18 0.38
N TRP A 102 4.16 20.27 0.14
CA TRP A 102 3.85 20.77 -1.19
C TRP A 102 5.09 21.09 -2.01
N LEU A 103 6.05 21.83 -1.45
CA LEU A 103 7.31 22.15 -2.14
C LEU A 103 8.17 20.91 -2.37
N PHE A 104 8.24 20.01 -1.40
CA PHE A 104 9.01 18.78 -1.52
C PHE A 104 8.46 17.87 -2.63
N ARG A 105 7.14 17.63 -2.64
CA ARG A 105 6.48 16.85 -3.69
C ARG A 105 6.65 17.50 -5.07
N SER A 106 6.48 18.81 -5.14
CA SER A 106 6.63 19.58 -6.40
C SER A 106 8.05 19.55 -6.96
N ALA A 107 9.07 19.36 -6.13
CA ALA A 107 10.48 19.42 -6.56
C ALA A 107 11.08 18.03 -6.85
N PHE A 108 10.71 17.00 -6.09
CA PHE A 108 11.48 15.75 -6.01
C PHE A 108 10.72 14.48 -6.44
N ILE A 109 9.40 14.50 -6.59
CA ILE A 109 8.64 13.28 -6.94
C ILE A 109 8.51 13.13 -8.46
N THR A 110 9.33 12.26 -9.05
CA THR A 110 9.33 11.94 -10.49
C THR A 110 8.35 10.84 -10.84
N ASP A 111 8.24 9.81 -9.99
CA ASP A 111 7.36 8.68 -10.24
C ASP A 111 5.93 9.00 -9.81
N TRP A 112 5.19 9.52 -10.76
CA TRP A 112 3.75 9.45 -10.74
C TRP A 112 3.39 8.09 -11.30
N ASP A 113 2.76 7.26 -10.47
CA ASP A 113 1.59 6.58 -10.99
C ASP A 113 0.63 7.72 -11.32
N GLU A 114 0.79 8.28 -12.51
CA GLU A 114 -0.37 8.70 -13.23
C GLU A 114 -1.30 7.49 -13.09
N GLU A 115 -2.42 7.67 -12.39
CA GLU A 115 -3.66 7.16 -12.95
C GLU A 115 -3.78 7.81 -14.34
N THR A 116 -2.89 7.42 -15.28
CA THR A 116 -3.30 7.19 -16.64
C THR A 116 -4.61 6.48 -16.43
N GLU A 117 -5.66 7.10 -16.94
CA GLU A 117 -6.89 6.44 -17.31
C GLU A 117 -6.49 5.35 -18.33
N GLU A 118 -5.71 4.35 -17.89
CA GLU A 118 -5.65 3.05 -18.51
C GLU A 118 -7.11 2.69 -18.66
N PRO A 119 -7.54 2.39 -19.90
CA PRO A 119 -8.95 2.32 -20.25
C PRO A 119 -9.62 1.52 -19.17
N GLU A 120 -10.51 2.18 -18.43
CA GLU A 120 -11.22 1.59 -17.30
C GLU A 120 -11.81 0.31 -17.87
N SER A 121 -11.18 -0.82 -17.53
CA SER A 121 -11.65 -2.10 -18.00
C SER A 121 -12.96 -2.28 -17.24
N ASN A 122 -14.05 -1.86 -17.89
CA ASN A 122 -15.41 -1.98 -17.38
C ASN A 122 -15.83 -3.45 -17.25
N ALA A 123 -14.92 -4.38 -17.59
CA ALA A 123 -15.08 -5.79 -17.33
C ALA A 123 -15.26 -5.99 -15.81
N PRO A 124 -16.37 -6.60 -15.38
CA PRO A 124 -16.55 -6.98 -13.98
C PRO A 124 -15.38 -7.85 -13.51
N PHE A 125 -14.99 -7.74 -12.24
CA PHE A 125 -13.90 -8.51 -11.65
C PHE A 125 -13.98 -10.02 -11.99
N ARG A 126 -15.20 -10.57 -11.95
CA ARG A 126 -15.48 -11.96 -12.36
C ARG A 126 -15.00 -12.28 -13.77
N GLN A 127 -15.27 -11.39 -14.73
CA GLN A 127 -14.88 -11.57 -16.11
C GLN A 127 -13.35 -11.59 -16.27
N SER A 128 -12.64 -10.70 -15.56
CA SER A 128 -11.17 -10.71 -15.54
C SER A 128 -10.63 -12.00 -14.93
N LEU A 129 -11.26 -12.50 -13.86
CA LEU A 129 -10.90 -13.75 -13.21
C LEU A 129 -11.11 -14.98 -14.11
N ASP A 130 -12.22 -15.02 -14.84
CA ASP A 130 -12.56 -16.08 -15.78
C ASP A 130 -11.63 -16.06 -17.01
N ASN A 131 -11.31 -14.87 -17.53
CA ASN A 131 -10.39 -14.68 -18.65
C ASN A 131 -8.92 -14.88 -18.29
N GLY A 132 -8.59 -14.85 -17.00
CA GLY A 132 -7.23 -14.94 -16.51
C GLY A 132 -6.39 -13.69 -16.76
N ASP A 133 -7.03 -12.52 -16.81
CA ASP A 133 -6.37 -11.22 -17.00
C ASP A 133 -5.77 -10.75 -15.66
N VAL A 134 -4.51 -11.14 -15.42
CA VAL A 134 -3.77 -10.89 -14.17
C VAL A 134 -3.68 -9.40 -13.87
N ASP A 135 -3.39 -8.57 -14.88
CA ASP A 135 -3.25 -7.12 -14.74
C ASP A 135 -4.58 -6.45 -14.35
N ALA A 136 -5.69 -6.86 -14.97
CA ALA A 136 -7.02 -6.37 -14.59
C ALA A 136 -7.40 -6.79 -13.16
N ILE A 137 -7.10 -8.03 -12.76
CA ILE A 137 -7.35 -8.51 -11.40
C ILE A 137 -6.54 -7.71 -10.39
N GLN A 138 -5.23 -7.51 -10.63
CA GLN A 138 -4.36 -6.76 -9.75
C GLN A 138 -4.83 -5.31 -9.60
N ARG A 139 -5.17 -4.63 -10.71
CA ARG A 139 -5.72 -3.26 -10.68
C ARG A 139 -7.05 -3.17 -9.95
N ALA A 140 -7.90 -4.18 -10.08
CA ALA A 140 -9.18 -4.19 -9.38
C ALA A 140 -9.02 -4.44 -7.87
N LEU A 141 -8.02 -5.23 -7.46
CA LEU A 141 -7.70 -5.43 -6.04
C LEU A 141 -7.04 -4.20 -5.42
N SER A 142 -6.11 -3.53 -6.11
CA SER A 142 -5.53 -2.26 -5.61
C SER A 142 -6.58 -1.15 -5.50
N ARG A 143 -7.64 -1.22 -6.33
CA ARG A 143 -8.81 -0.32 -6.25
C ARG A 143 -10.04 -1.02 -5.68
N CYS A 144 -9.86 -1.83 -4.64
CA CYS A 144 -10.90 -2.64 -4.00
C CYS A 144 -12.18 -1.84 -3.64
N SER A 145 -12.04 -0.59 -3.20
CA SER A 145 -13.18 0.29 -2.87
C SER A 145 -14.06 0.65 -4.07
N LYS A 146 -13.45 0.79 -5.26
CA LYS A 146 -14.13 1.13 -6.52
C LYS A 146 -14.65 -0.12 -7.23
N ALA A 147 -13.81 -1.15 -7.37
CA ALA A 147 -14.16 -2.39 -8.07
C ALA A 147 -15.17 -3.26 -7.30
N LYS A 148 -15.21 -3.12 -5.96
CA LYS A 148 -16.12 -3.86 -5.05
C LYS A 148 -16.23 -5.36 -5.34
N PRO A 149 -15.11 -6.09 -5.54
CA PRO A 149 -15.18 -7.54 -5.69
C PRO A 149 -15.78 -8.18 -4.44
N SER A 150 -16.48 -9.29 -4.61
CA SER A 150 -17.04 -10.04 -3.49
C SER A 150 -15.96 -10.86 -2.78
N THR A 151 -16.15 -11.16 -1.48
CA THR A 151 -15.21 -11.99 -0.70
C THR A 151 -14.86 -13.32 -1.38
N PRO A 152 -15.83 -14.09 -1.94
CA PRO A 152 -15.51 -15.33 -2.64
C PRO A 152 -14.61 -15.11 -3.87
N GLU A 153 -14.83 -14.05 -4.63
CA GLU A 153 -14.02 -13.74 -5.81
C GLU A 153 -12.58 -13.34 -5.43
N ILE A 154 -12.41 -12.55 -4.37
CA ILE A 154 -11.07 -12.19 -3.87
C ILE A 154 -10.33 -13.45 -3.42
N LEU A 155 -11.00 -14.33 -2.65
CA LEU A 155 -10.41 -15.59 -2.18
C LEU A 155 -10.10 -16.57 -3.31
N GLU A 156 -10.92 -16.58 -4.38
CA GLU A 156 -10.66 -17.37 -5.58
C GLU A 156 -9.43 -16.85 -6.33
N ALA A 157 -9.32 -15.54 -6.52
CA ALA A 157 -8.14 -14.91 -7.13
C ALA A 157 -6.87 -15.22 -6.33
N LEU A 158 -6.90 -15.03 -5.01
CA LEU A 158 -5.77 -15.29 -4.13
C LEU A 158 -5.35 -16.78 -4.12
N ARG A 159 -6.28 -17.71 -4.31
CA ARG A 159 -5.97 -19.14 -4.41
C ARG A 159 -5.43 -19.52 -5.79
N LYS A 160 -6.01 -18.96 -6.85
CA LYS A 160 -5.66 -19.27 -8.23
C LYS A 160 -4.24 -18.80 -8.57
N TYR A 161 -3.86 -17.63 -8.08
CA TYR A 161 -2.57 -16.98 -8.40
C TYR A 161 -1.55 -17.08 -7.27
N GLU A 162 -1.80 -17.93 -6.27
CA GLU A 162 -0.92 -18.11 -5.10
C GLU A 162 0.54 -18.37 -5.47
N GLY A 163 0.78 -19.17 -6.52
CA GLY A 163 2.14 -19.51 -6.98
C GLY A 163 2.87 -18.35 -7.68
N GLU A 164 2.14 -17.44 -8.32
CA GLU A 164 2.71 -16.25 -8.96
C GLU A 164 3.14 -15.23 -7.90
N PHE A 165 2.48 -15.21 -6.73
CA PHE A 165 2.84 -14.33 -5.62
C PHE A 165 4.16 -14.68 -4.94
N LEU A 166 4.64 -15.92 -5.13
CA LEU A 166 5.89 -16.40 -4.56
C LEU A 166 7.10 -16.09 -5.44
N SER A 167 6.90 -15.52 -6.65
CA SER A 167 8.01 -15.18 -7.54
C SER A 167 8.68 -13.88 -7.12
N GLU A 168 9.98 -13.97 -6.92
CA GLU A 168 10.88 -13.11 -6.16
C GLU A 168 11.25 -11.77 -6.86
N ASP A 169 10.33 -11.15 -7.61
CA ASP A 169 10.61 -9.85 -8.22
C ASP A 169 10.38 -8.71 -7.23
N SER A 170 11.43 -8.46 -6.44
CA SER A 170 11.41 -7.68 -5.18
C SER A 170 11.11 -6.19 -5.29
N ASP A 171 11.01 -5.63 -6.50
CA ASP A 171 10.80 -4.19 -6.69
C ASP A 171 9.35 -3.74 -6.45
N HIS A 172 8.38 -4.66 -6.39
CA HIS A 172 6.95 -4.31 -6.27
C HIS A 172 6.19 -5.09 -5.18
N ARG A 173 6.85 -5.43 -4.06
CA ARG A 173 6.26 -6.24 -2.96
C ARG A 173 4.90 -5.71 -2.46
N PHE A 174 4.78 -4.38 -2.29
CA PHE A 174 3.53 -3.74 -1.83
C PHE A 174 2.43 -3.65 -2.90
N ARG A 175 2.72 -3.99 -4.16
CA ARG A 175 1.72 -4.05 -5.24
C ARG A 175 1.35 -5.47 -5.60
N SER A 176 1.89 -6.46 -4.91
CA SER A 176 1.57 -7.86 -5.20
C SER A 176 0.08 -8.11 -5.01
N MET A 177 -0.49 -8.95 -5.88
CA MET A 177 -1.91 -9.31 -5.79
C MET A 177 -2.23 -10.03 -4.46
N ALA A 178 -1.26 -10.72 -3.86
CA ALA A 178 -1.35 -11.26 -2.50
C ALA A 178 -1.59 -10.17 -1.44
N TYR A 179 -0.76 -9.12 -1.46
CA TYR A 179 -0.86 -8.02 -0.54
C TYR A 179 -2.18 -7.26 -0.74
N GLU A 180 -2.47 -6.83 -1.97
CA GLU A 180 -3.67 -6.05 -2.31
C GLU A 180 -4.96 -6.83 -2.03
N GLY A 181 -4.99 -8.11 -2.39
CA GLY A 181 -6.13 -8.97 -2.07
C GLY A 181 -6.31 -9.16 -0.56
N SER A 182 -5.22 -9.31 0.20
CA SER A 182 -5.30 -9.40 1.66
C SER A 182 -5.78 -8.11 2.30
N GLN A 183 -5.30 -6.95 1.84
CA GLN A 183 -5.79 -5.64 2.28
C GLN A 183 -7.29 -5.45 1.96
N CYS A 184 -7.70 -5.86 0.77
CA CYS A 184 -9.11 -5.85 0.38
C CYS A 184 -9.95 -6.71 1.33
N LEU A 185 -9.46 -7.87 1.80
CA LEU A 185 -10.15 -8.69 2.81
C LEU A 185 -10.17 -8.06 4.21
N LEU A 186 -9.09 -7.40 4.63
CA LEU A 186 -9.02 -6.69 5.92
C LEU A 186 -10.07 -5.58 6.04
N SER A 187 -10.40 -4.92 4.93
CA SER A 187 -11.44 -3.89 4.87
C SER A 187 -12.88 -4.43 4.99
N ARG A 188 -13.08 -5.75 4.99
CA ARG A 188 -14.42 -6.37 5.01
C ARG A 188 -14.87 -6.74 6.43
N PRO A 189 -16.20 -6.81 6.66
CA PRO A 189 -16.72 -7.39 7.88
C PRO A 189 -16.19 -8.81 8.11
N ALA A 190 -16.10 -9.22 9.37
CA ALA A 190 -15.63 -10.55 9.73
C ALA A 190 -16.48 -11.64 9.06
N ASP A 191 -15.86 -12.38 8.14
CA ASP A 191 -16.43 -13.52 7.42
C ASP A 191 -15.65 -14.80 7.79
N PRO A 192 -16.32 -15.92 8.12
CA PRO A 192 -15.65 -17.20 8.40
C PRO A 192 -14.64 -17.64 7.32
N ALA A 193 -14.87 -17.30 6.05
CA ALA A 193 -13.96 -17.59 4.96
C ALA A 193 -12.66 -16.76 5.05
N ILE A 194 -12.76 -15.50 5.49
CA ILE A 194 -11.60 -14.63 5.75
C ILE A 194 -10.79 -15.17 6.93
N VAL A 195 -11.47 -15.58 8.01
CA VAL A 195 -10.83 -16.22 9.17
C VAL A 195 -10.06 -17.47 8.73
N ALA A 196 -10.68 -18.30 7.89
CA ALA A 196 -10.07 -19.53 7.38
C ALA A 196 -8.85 -19.24 6.51
N TYR A 197 -8.90 -18.18 5.68
CA TYR A 197 -7.79 -17.74 4.84
C TYR A 197 -6.58 -17.31 5.68
N PHE A 198 -6.74 -16.36 6.61
CA PHE A 198 -5.61 -15.92 7.45
C PHE A 198 -5.12 -17.00 8.42
N ARG A 199 -5.99 -17.92 8.85
CA ARG A 199 -5.56 -19.11 9.60
C ARG A 199 -4.68 -20.03 8.75
N ARG A 200 -5.03 -20.26 7.49
CA ARG A 200 -4.20 -21.07 6.58
C ARG A 200 -2.80 -20.46 6.44
N ILE A 201 -2.70 -19.15 6.19
CA ILE A 201 -1.40 -18.46 6.10
C ILE A 201 -0.61 -18.66 7.40
N LEU A 202 -1.22 -18.35 8.55
CA LEU A 202 -0.57 -18.44 9.85
C LEU A 202 -0.07 -19.86 10.20
N THR A 203 -0.77 -20.89 9.73
CA THR A 203 -0.40 -22.30 9.97
C THR A 203 0.54 -22.90 8.92
N THR A 204 0.85 -22.19 7.84
CA THR A 204 1.69 -22.68 6.74
C THR A 204 2.99 -21.88 6.70
N PRO A 205 4.12 -22.41 7.23
CA PRO A 205 5.36 -21.66 7.37
C PRO A 205 5.85 -21.01 6.07
N THR A 206 5.77 -21.74 4.95
CA THR A 206 6.18 -21.23 3.63
C THR A 206 5.36 -20.03 3.17
N LEU A 207 4.09 -19.91 3.58
CA LEU A 207 3.26 -18.74 3.26
C LEU A 207 3.47 -17.59 4.24
N LEU A 208 3.73 -17.90 5.52
CA LEU A 208 3.93 -16.89 6.55
C LEU A 208 5.28 -16.17 6.44
N GLU A 209 6.28 -16.80 5.80
CA GLU A 209 7.55 -16.15 5.46
C GLU A 209 7.46 -15.22 4.24
N VAL A 210 6.34 -15.24 3.50
CA VAL A 210 6.10 -14.30 2.40
C VAL A 210 5.75 -12.95 2.99
N SER A 211 6.61 -11.96 2.81
CA SER A 211 6.48 -10.64 3.43
C SER A 211 5.15 -9.96 3.13
N GLU A 212 4.64 -10.19 1.93
CA GLU A 212 3.40 -9.67 1.35
C GLU A 212 2.16 -10.24 2.04
N LEU A 213 2.25 -11.46 2.58
CA LEU A 213 1.18 -12.11 3.34
C LEU A 213 1.36 -11.94 4.85
N GLN A 214 2.61 -11.84 5.33
CA GLN A 214 2.91 -11.70 6.74
C GLN A 214 2.27 -10.45 7.34
N GLY A 215 2.52 -9.27 6.75
CA GLY A 215 2.00 -7.99 7.25
C GLY A 215 0.47 -8.00 7.42
N PRO A 216 -0.31 -8.26 6.35
CA PRO A 216 -1.76 -8.34 6.44
C PRO A 216 -2.26 -9.41 7.42
N THR A 217 -1.58 -10.56 7.52
CA THR A 217 -1.94 -11.61 8.49
C THR A 217 -1.75 -11.14 9.93
N LEU A 218 -0.61 -10.52 10.24
CA LEU A 218 -0.36 -9.96 11.58
C LEU A 218 -1.33 -8.81 11.91
N GLN A 219 -1.69 -8.00 10.92
CA GLN A 219 -2.70 -6.97 11.06
C GLN A 219 -4.06 -7.58 11.40
N TYR A 220 -4.53 -8.56 10.61
CA TYR A 220 -5.80 -9.26 10.84
C TYR A 220 -5.94 -9.73 12.30
N TYR A 221 -4.97 -10.49 12.81
CA TYR A 221 -5.04 -11.02 14.17
C TYR A 221 -4.96 -9.94 15.24
N SER A 222 -4.22 -8.86 14.98
CA SER A 222 -4.15 -7.72 15.90
C SER A 222 -5.45 -6.95 16.00
N ASP A 223 -6.12 -6.74 14.87
CA ASP A 223 -7.40 -6.00 14.81
C ASP A 223 -8.49 -6.79 15.53
N GLN A 224 -8.43 -8.13 15.49
CA GLN A 224 -9.31 -8.99 16.29
C GLN A 224 -9.07 -8.80 17.81
N ASN A 225 -7.81 -8.62 18.23
CA ASN A 225 -7.41 -8.32 19.60
C ASN A 225 -8.00 -9.26 20.68
N THR A 226 -8.20 -10.54 20.33
CA THR A 226 -8.78 -11.55 21.22
C THR A 226 -7.72 -12.46 21.85
N THR A 227 -8.10 -13.19 22.91
CA THR A 227 -7.24 -14.23 23.48
C THR A 227 -6.97 -15.37 22.49
N GLU A 228 -7.92 -15.67 21.63
CA GLU A 228 -7.84 -16.69 20.58
C GLU A 228 -6.83 -16.28 19.52
N ALA A 229 -6.86 -15.00 19.11
CA ALA A 229 -5.87 -14.43 18.20
C ALA A 229 -4.45 -14.49 18.80
N ALA A 230 -4.29 -14.07 20.06
CA ALA A 230 -3.00 -14.15 20.75
C ALA A 230 -2.48 -15.59 20.82
N ARG A 231 -3.32 -16.58 21.18
CA ARG A 231 -2.95 -18.00 21.18
C ARG A 231 -2.53 -18.48 19.79
N ALA A 232 -3.25 -18.07 18.74
CA ALA A 232 -2.91 -18.45 17.37
C ALA A 232 -1.52 -17.94 16.98
N LEU A 233 -1.22 -16.66 17.27
CA LEU A 233 0.09 -16.06 17.00
C LEU A 233 1.22 -16.73 17.80
N ILE A 234 1.01 -17.00 19.10
CA ILE A 234 1.99 -17.70 19.95
C ILE A 234 2.25 -19.12 19.44
N ASN A 235 1.20 -19.86 19.10
CA ASN A 235 1.32 -21.22 18.56
C ASN A 235 2.08 -21.22 17.24
N ALA A 236 1.80 -20.26 16.36
CA ALA A 236 2.57 -20.09 15.12
C ALA A 236 4.05 -19.77 15.42
N ALA A 237 4.33 -18.87 16.35
CA ALA A 237 5.70 -18.48 16.72
C ALA A 237 6.52 -19.63 17.32
N SER A 238 5.86 -20.65 17.90
CA SER A 238 6.51 -21.86 18.41
C SER A 238 6.96 -22.83 17.30
N ASN A 239 6.55 -22.60 16.05
CA ASN A 239 6.94 -23.46 14.94
C ASN A 239 8.43 -23.26 14.59
N GLY A 240 9.22 -24.33 14.76
CA GLY A 240 10.66 -24.32 14.49
C GLY A 240 11.07 -24.15 13.03
N GLN A 241 10.12 -24.20 12.08
CA GLN A 241 10.38 -23.95 10.66
C GLN A 241 10.37 -22.46 10.30
N LEU A 242 9.87 -21.59 11.17
CA LEU A 242 9.84 -20.15 10.93
C LEU A 242 11.20 -19.50 11.23
N SER A 243 11.54 -18.47 10.47
CA SER A 243 12.69 -17.62 10.69
C SER A 243 12.61 -16.94 12.07
N MET A 244 13.76 -16.53 12.61
CA MET A 244 13.77 -15.80 13.89
C MET A 244 13.04 -14.46 13.79
N GLU A 245 13.13 -13.80 12.63
CA GLU A 245 12.45 -12.54 12.34
C GLU A 245 10.93 -12.70 12.40
N THR A 246 10.38 -13.66 11.66
CA THR A 246 8.94 -13.96 11.63
C THR A 246 8.42 -14.33 13.03
N ARG A 247 9.15 -15.17 13.77
CA ARG A 247 8.79 -15.50 15.17
C ARG A 247 8.79 -14.28 16.07
N THR A 248 9.78 -13.40 15.92
CA THR A 248 9.86 -12.16 16.69
C THR A 248 8.70 -11.23 16.36
N ALA A 249 8.36 -11.06 15.08
CA ALA A 249 7.22 -10.25 14.64
C ALA A 249 5.89 -10.74 15.21
N LEU A 250 5.66 -12.07 15.22
CA LEU A 250 4.47 -12.68 15.83
C LEU A 250 4.36 -12.35 17.33
N ILE A 251 5.45 -12.53 18.09
CA ILE A 251 5.48 -12.26 19.54
C ILE A 251 5.33 -10.76 19.82
N GLN A 252 6.01 -9.91 19.06
CA GLN A 252 5.87 -8.46 19.16
C GLN A 252 4.42 -8.04 18.95
N ARG A 253 3.72 -8.60 17.95
CA ARG A 253 2.32 -8.26 17.72
C ARG A 253 1.44 -8.60 18.92
N VAL A 254 1.66 -9.75 19.56
CA VAL A 254 0.95 -10.12 20.80
C VAL A 254 1.24 -9.15 21.94
N LEU A 255 2.48 -8.65 22.07
CA LEU A 255 2.86 -7.67 23.11
C LEU A 255 2.16 -6.31 22.97
N TYR A 256 1.67 -5.96 21.78
CA TYR A 256 0.89 -4.74 21.54
C TYR A 256 -0.63 -4.94 21.63
N MET A 257 -1.10 -6.18 21.85
CA MET A 257 -2.53 -6.44 22.07
C MET A 257 -3.01 -5.96 23.45
N GLN A 258 -4.34 -6.01 23.68
CA GLN A 258 -4.96 -5.70 24.95
C GLN A 258 -4.46 -6.58 26.11
N LYS A 259 -4.68 -6.12 27.34
CA LYS A 259 -4.18 -6.77 28.56
C LYS A 259 -4.57 -8.25 28.68
N SER A 260 -5.80 -8.62 28.31
CA SER A 260 -6.28 -10.00 28.33
C SER A 260 -5.51 -10.90 27.36
N ALA A 261 -5.30 -10.43 26.13
CA ALA A 261 -4.52 -11.11 25.10
C ALA A 261 -3.04 -11.25 25.50
N ARG A 262 -2.42 -10.18 26.03
CA ARG A 262 -1.02 -10.22 26.53
C ARG A 262 -0.83 -11.20 27.67
N LYS A 263 -1.83 -11.37 28.53
CA LYS A 263 -1.77 -12.34 29.63
C LYS A 263 -1.50 -13.76 29.10
N VAL A 264 -2.05 -14.12 27.94
CA VAL A 264 -1.79 -15.42 27.29
C VAL A 264 -0.30 -15.66 27.05
N LEU A 265 0.44 -14.62 26.61
CA LEU A 265 1.89 -14.71 26.41
C LEU A 265 2.62 -14.95 27.73
N PHE A 266 2.29 -14.20 28.78
CA PHE A 266 2.92 -14.37 30.09
C PHE A 266 2.58 -15.73 30.72
N ASP A 267 1.35 -16.20 30.56
CA ASP A 267 0.93 -17.53 31.01
C ASP A 267 1.70 -18.63 30.24
N ALA A 268 1.95 -18.45 28.94
CA ALA A 268 2.75 -19.36 28.14
C ALA A 268 4.24 -19.38 28.55
N LEU A 269 4.82 -18.23 28.91
CA LEU A 269 6.21 -18.13 29.39
C LEU A 269 6.39 -18.62 30.83
N GLY A 270 5.38 -18.46 31.67
CA GLY A 270 5.40 -18.81 33.09
C GLY A 270 4.98 -20.25 33.39
N SER A 271 4.47 -20.99 32.40
CA SER A 271 4.12 -22.40 32.55
C SER A 271 5.41 -23.23 32.54
N PRO A 272 5.82 -23.86 33.67
CA PRO A 272 6.97 -24.75 33.66
C PRO A 272 6.72 -25.87 32.65
N GLU A 273 7.69 -26.15 31.76
CA GLU A 273 7.60 -27.28 30.83
C GLU A 273 7.15 -28.51 31.61
N PRO A 274 6.07 -29.20 31.21
CA PRO A 274 5.68 -30.44 31.85
C PRO A 274 6.88 -31.38 31.76
N SER A 275 7.45 -31.72 32.93
CA SER A 275 8.65 -32.54 33.04
C SER A 275 8.47 -33.74 32.11
N ARG A 276 9.27 -33.76 31.04
CA ARG A 276 9.29 -34.85 30.06
C ARG A 276 9.53 -36.12 30.87
N SER A 277 8.48 -36.92 31.10
CA SER A 277 8.65 -38.17 31.82
C SER A 277 9.48 -39.05 30.90
N ASP A 278 10.77 -39.15 31.18
CA ASP A 278 11.64 -40.16 30.61
C ASP A 278 11.08 -41.53 31.03
N GLY A 279 10.13 -42.02 30.23
CA GLY A 279 9.69 -43.39 30.26
C GLY A 279 10.82 -44.25 29.71
N ARG A 280 11.59 -44.82 30.63
CA ARG A 280 12.32 -46.08 30.40
C ARG A 280 11.33 -47.23 30.27
#